data_AF-A0A8T5G3T8-F1
#
_entry.id   AF-A0A8T5G3T8-F1
#
_cell.length_a   1.000
_cell.length_b   1.000
_cell.length_c   1.000
_cell.angle_alpha   90.00
_cell.angle_beta   90.00
_cell.angle_gamma   90.00
#
_symmetry.space_group_name_H-M   'P 1'
#
loop_
_entity.id
_entity.type
_entity.pdbx_description
1 polymer ?
#
loop_
_entity_poly.entity_id
_entity_poly.type
_entity_poly.pdbx_seq_one_letter_code
_entity_poly.pdbx_strand_id
1 'polypeptide(L)'
;MFSDSWEIQSSLVSSPKCPPDYLHHIAEGIGKELGYGYILRIISRNPQVKQKTLKTKANDPTVGPRYSQCAISALENGKESANHQI
;
A
#
# COMPACT_ATOMS: atom_id res chain seq x y z
N MET A 1 -10.23 -9.55 21.74
CA MET A 1 -9.10 -9.56 20.80
C MET A 1 -9.66 -9.08 19.48
N PHE A 2 -9.62 -7.76 19.24
CA PHE A 2 -10.29 -7.17 18.09
C PHE A 2 -9.53 -7.60 16.85
N SER A 3 -10.12 -8.52 16.09
CA SER A 3 -9.77 -8.72 14.70
C SER A 3 -10.08 -7.41 13.99
N ASP A 4 -9.10 -6.53 13.87
CA ASP A 4 -9.18 -5.45 12.89
C ASP A 4 -9.14 -6.12 11.52
N SER A 5 -10.33 -6.51 11.08
CA SER A 5 -10.56 -7.37 9.94
C SER A 5 -10.00 -6.70 8.69
N TRP A 6 -9.58 -7.51 7.72
CA TRP A 6 -9.00 -7.03 6.47
C TRP A 6 -9.89 -5.98 5.78
N GLU A 7 -11.21 -6.06 5.95
CA GLU A 7 -12.21 -5.09 5.47
C GLU A 7 -12.02 -3.71 6.10
N ILE A 8 -11.78 -3.63 7.41
CA ILE A 8 -11.58 -2.37 8.14
C ILE A 8 -10.30 -1.72 7.65
N GLN A 9 -9.22 -2.50 7.57
CA GLN A 9 -7.93 -2.02 7.09
C GLN A 9 -8.02 -1.53 5.64
N SER A 10 -8.67 -2.30 4.76
CA SER A 10 -8.90 -1.92 3.37
C SER A 10 -9.73 -0.64 3.24
N SER A 11 -10.75 -0.48 4.09
CA SER A 11 -11.59 0.73 4.13
C SER A 11 -10.81 1.95 4.59
N LEU A 12 -9.95 1.79 5.60
CA LEU A 12 -9.11 2.88 6.10
C LEU A 12 -8.06 3.30 5.07
N VAL A 13 -7.32 2.36 4.47
CA VAL A 13 -6.25 2.68 3.51
C VAL A 13 -6.77 3.15 2.15
N SER A 14 -8.03 2.91 1.80
CA SER A 14 -8.65 3.43 0.59
C SER A 14 -9.15 4.87 0.74
N SER A 15 -9.29 5.36 1.97
CA SER A 15 -9.70 6.75 2.21
C SER A 15 -8.65 7.75 1.69
N PRO A 16 -9.05 8.77 0.91
CA PRO A 16 -8.14 9.83 0.45
C PRO A 16 -7.68 10.74 1.60
N LYS A 17 -8.28 10.61 2.79
CA LYS A 17 -7.90 11.30 4.03
C LYS A 17 -7.11 10.40 4.99
N CYS A 18 -6.75 9.19 4.57
CA CYS A 18 -5.98 8.27 5.40
C CYS A 18 -4.65 8.91 5.79
N PRO A 19 -4.28 8.96 7.07
CA PRO A 19 -3.01 9.53 7.49
C PRO A 19 -1.83 8.81 6.84
N PRO A 20 -0.82 9.54 6.34
CA PRO A 20 0.32 8.93 5.67
C PRO A 20 1.11 7.97 6.56
N ASP A 21 1.17 8.24 7.86
CA ASP A 21 1.89 7.41 8.82
C ASP A 21 1.13 6.10 9.11
N TYR A 22 -0.20 6.13 9.03
CA TYR A 22 -1.03 4.92 9.08
C TYR A 22 -0.82 4.04 7.85
N LEU A 23 -0.79 4.64 6.65
CA LEU A 23 -0.46 3.93 5.41
C LEU A 23 0.93 3.26 5.48
N HIS A 24 1.91 3.93 6.10
CA HIS A 24 3.24 3.38 6.31
C HIS A 24 3.22 2.19 7.28
N HIS A 25 2.54 2.34 8.42
CA HIS A 25 2.38 1.29 9.41
C HIS A 25 1.77 0.02 8.82
N ILE A 26 0.70 0.15 8.04
CA ILE A 26 0.06 -1.01 7.39
C ILE A 26 0.96 -1.63 6.32
N ALA A 27 1.69 -0.81 5.56
CA ALA A 27 2.59 -1.31 4.52
C ALA A 27 3.78 -2.11 5.08
N GLU A 28 4.33 -1.70 6.22
CA GLU A 28 5.51 -2.34 6.82
C GLU A 28 5.15 -3.44 7.83
N GLY A 29 3.95 -3.41 8.41
CA GLY A 29 3.47 -4.42 9.36
C GLY A 29 2.41 -5.34 8.75
N ILE A 30 1.15 -5.10 9.13
CA ILE A 30 0.00 -6.00 8.92
C ILE A 30 -0.15 -6.44 7.45
N GLY A 31 -0.01 -5.51 6.49
CA GLY A 31 -0.18 -5.81 5.07
C GLY A 31 0.86 -6.79 4.52
N LYS A 32 2.04 -6.84 5.14
CA LYS A 32 3.14 -7.74 4.81
C LYS A 32 2.98 -9.10 5.50
N GLU A 33 2.70 -9.11 6.80
CA GLU A 33 2.62 -10.34 7.61
C GLU A 33 1.42 -11.23 7.24
N LEU A 34 0.28 -10.62 6.93
CA LEU A 34 -0.96 -11.37 6.65
C LEU A 34 -1.18 -11.65 5.17
N GLY A 35 -0.21 -11.31 4.30
CA GLY A 35 -0.31 -11.54 2.86
C GLY A 35 -1.41 -10.72 2.18
N TYR A 36 -1.88 -9.63 2.80
CA TYR A 36 -2.91 -8.73 2.27
C TYR A 36 -2.37 -7.83 1.17
N GLY A 37 -1.81 -8.43 0.13
CA GLY A 37 -1.20 -7.65 -0.92
C GLY A 37 -2.19 -6.77 -1.69
N TYR A 38 -3.50 -7.06 -1.65
CA TYR A 38 -4.50 -6.11 -2.15
C TYR A 38 -4.49 -4.79 -1.37
N ILE A 39 -4.30 -4.81 -0.05
CA ILE A 39 -4.09 -3.62 0.78
C ILE A 39 -2.82 -2.90 0.36
N LEU A 40 -1.72 -3.63 0.12
CA LEU A 40 -0.49 -3.04 -0.40
C LEU A 40 -0.74 -2.34 -1.73
N ARG A 41 -1.52 -2.92 -2.64
CA ARG A 41 -1.89 -2.27 -3.89
C ARG A 41 -2.67 -0.97 -3.66
N ILE A 42 -3.68 -0.98 -2.78
CA ILE A 42 -4.46 0.22 -2.44
C ILE A 42 -3.55 1.32 -1.89
N ILE A 43 -2.65 0.97 -0.97
CA ILE A 43 -1.71 1.93 -0.38
C ILE A 43 -0.85 2.60 -1.46
N SER A 44 -0.39 1.87 -2.49
CA SER A 44 0.42 2.47 -3.57
C SER A 44 -0.34 3.54 -4.36
N ARG A 45 -1.67 3.46 -4.39
CA ARG A 45 -2.57 4.34 -5.14
C ARG A 45 -3.13 5.47 -4.28
N ASN A 46 -2.94 5.42 -2.96
CA ASN A 46 -3.53 6.40 -2.05
C ASN A 46 -2.86 7.77 -2.24
N PRO A 47 -3.63 8.87 -2.40
CA PRO A 47 -3.06 10.21 -2.64
C PRO A 47 -2.17 10.70 -1.49
N GLN A 48 -2.38 10.24 -0.26
CA GLN A 48 -1.58 10.58 0.92
C GLN A 48 -0.33 9.71 1.07
N VAL A 49 -0.14 8.64 0.28
CA VAL A 49 1.02 7.76 0.43
C VAL A 49 2.33 8.54 0.23
N LYS A 50 3.26 8.40 1.17
CA LYS A 50 4.58 9.03 1.10
C LYS A 50 5.51 8.23 0.17
N GLN A 51 6.43 8.93 -0.49
CA GLN A 51 7.45 8.27 -1.31
C GLN A 51 8.29 7.25 -0.53
N LYS A 52 8.59 7.52 0.75
CA LYS A 52 9.30 6.57 1.63
C LYS A 52 8.58 5.22 1.66
N THR A 53 7.27 5.20 1.88
CA THR A 53 6.45 3.98 1.92
C THR A 53 6.48 3.24 0.58
N LEU A 54 6.40 3.97 -0.54
CA LEU A 54 6.51 3.36 -1.87
C LEU A 54 7.90 2.75 -2.10
N LYS A 55 8.97 3.46 -1.72
CA LYS A 55 10.35 2.99 -1.84
C LYS A 55 10.61 1.75 -0.97
N THR A 56 10.10 1.71 0.27
CA THR A 56 10.19 0.50 1.10
C THR A 56 9.60 -0.68 0.36
N LYS A 57 8.35 -0.56 -0.12
CA LYS A 57 7.65 -1.65 -0.78
C LYS A 57 8.29 -2.10 -2.10
N ALA A 58 8.78 -1.14 -2.89
CA ALA A 58 9.42 -1.43 -4.17
C ALA A 58 10.71 -2.25 -4.00
N ASN A 59 11.43 -2.04 -2.90
CA ASN A 59 12.72 -2.69 -2.63
C ASN A 59 12.61 -3.88 -1.66
N ASP A 60 11.41 -4.20 -1.16
CA ASP A 60 11.22 -5.29 -0.21
C ASP A 60 11.01 -6.62 -0.97
N PRO A 61 11.95 -7.59 -0.88
CA PRO A 61 11.86 -8.85 -1.60
C PRO A 61 10.75 -9.78 -1.09
N THR A 62 10.20 -9.50 0.09
CA THR A 62 9.07 -10.26 0.66
C THR A 62 7.72 -9.79 0.10
N VAL A 63 7.68 -8.61 -0.51
CA VAL A 63 6.49 -8.09 -1.17
C VAL A 63 6.37 -8.76 -2.53
N GLY A 64 5.23 -9.40 -2.78
CA GLY A 64 4.99 -10.09 -4.05
C GLY A 64 5.18 -9.16 -5.27
N PRO A 65 5.77 -9.63 -6.39
CA PRO A 65 6.20 -8.78 -7.51
C PRO A 65 5.15 -7.81 -8.04
N ARG A 66 3.88 -8.27 -8.12
CA ARG A 66 2.74 -7.43 -8.56
C ARG A 66 2.52 -6.18 -7.70
N TYR A 67 2.84 -6.24 -6.41
CA TYR A 67 2.62 -5.14 -5.47
C TYR A 67 3.80 -4.19 -5.42
N SER A 68 5.02 -4.73 -5.57
CA SER A 68 6.23 -3.93 -5.78
C SER A 68 6.11 -3.12 -7.08
N GLN A 69 5.60 -3.73 -8.16
CA GLN A 69 5.34 -3.02 -9.42
C GLN A 69 4.34 -1.86 -9.26
N CYS A 70 3.27 -2.03 -8.48
CA CYS A 70 2.36 -0.94 -8.16
C CYS A 70 3.07 0.22 -7.45
N ALA A 71 4.02 -0.08 -6.56
CA ALA A 71 4.81 0.94 -5.87
C ALA A 71 5.82 1.64 -6.79
N ILE A 72 6.48 0.89 -7.67
CA ILE A 72 7.39 1.41 -8.70
C ILE A 72 6.64 2.36 -9.65
N SER A 73 5.50 1.92 -10.17
CA SER A 73 4.68 2.74 -11.07
C SER A 73 4.21 4.04 -10.40
N ALA A 74 3.78 3.96 -9.14
CA ALA A 74 3.40 5.16 -8.37
C ALA A 74 4.58 6.13 -8.14
N LEU A 75 5.81 5.62 -8.05
CA LEU A 75 7.02 6.45 -7.95
C LEU A 75 7.39 7.11 -9.28
N GLU A 76 7.30 6.37 -10.39
CA GLU A 76 7.74 6.82 -11.72
C GLU A 76 6.71 7.72 -12.41
N ASN A 77 5.44 7.33 -12.36
CA ASN A 77 4.37 7.91 -13.18
C ASN A 77 3.32 8.62 -12.31
N GLY A 78 3.59 8.77 -11.00
CA GLY A 78 2.67 9.37 -10.04
C GLY A 78 1.59 8.40 -9.55
N LYS A 79 0.96 8.73 -8.43
CA LYS A 79 0.07 7.82 -7.67
C LYS A 79 -1.18 7.39 -8.45
N GLU A 80 -1.61 8.21 -9.41
CA GLU A 80 -2.77 7.93 -10.27
C GLU A 80 -2.47 6.89 -11.34
N SER A 81 -1.22 6.75 -11.76
CA SER A 81 -0.81 5.76 -12.78
C SER A 81 -0.93 4.32 -12.28
N ALA A 82 -0.77 4.10 -10.97
CA ALA A 82 -0.95 2.80 -10.33
C ALA A 82 -2.41 2.31 -10.37
N ASN A 83 -3.37 3.15 -10.80
CA ASN A 83 -4.74 2.74 -11.10
C ASN A 83 -4.86 1.96 -12.42
N HIS A 84 -3.96 2.17 -13.38
CA HIS A 84 -4.03 1.64 -14.75
C HIS A 84 -3.18 0.38 -14.99
N GLN A 85 -2.43 -0.07 -13.97
CA GLN A 85 -1.70 -1.33 -14.03
C GLN A 85 -2.57 -2.48 -13.49
N ILE A 86 -3.43 -3.02 -14.36
CA ILE A 86 -3.82 -4.44 -14.44
C ILE A 86 -4.07 -4.75 -15.91
#